data_AF-A0A7K9C8L6-F1
#
_entry.id   AF-A0A7K9C8L6-F1
#
_cell.length_a   1.000
_cell.length_b   1.000
_cell.length_c   1.000
_cell.angle_alpha   90.00
_cell.angle_beta   90.00
_cell.angle_gamma   90.00
#
_symmetry.space_group_name_H-M   'P 1'
#
loop_
_entity.id
_entity.type
_entity.pdbx_description
1 polymer ?
#
loop_
_entity_poly.entity_id
_entity_poly.type
_entity_poly.pdbx_seq_one_letter_code
_entity_poly.pdbx_strand_id
1 'polypeptide(L)'
;LYPGHIPTSPLQKALLAAGSAVMALYDPYRHDMVAVLGETTGCLALPSLRDKMKHHPEGYRILQERPRIRLSTLDMARLRGLPPGSLGREYVRFLEDNKVSPDSRMPPKFVDDEELAYVIQRYREVHDLMHTLLGMPTNMLGEVVVKWFEAVQTGLPMCVLGAAFGPVRLSTRKLQVLATQLVPWAIQSGLNASCILNVYYEQRWEQPVESLREEIGILPPP
;
A
#
# COMPACT_ATOMS: atom_id res chain seq x y z
N LEU A 1 6.13 -2.83 23.39
CA LEU A 1 6.68 -1.85 22.41
C LEU A 1 7.80 -2.53 21.66
N TYR A 2 7.95 -2.29 20.36
CA TYR A 2 8.94 -2.93 19.51
C TYR A 2 10.22 -2.08 19.36
N PRO A 3 11.36 -2.68 18.95
CA PRO A 3 12.58 -1.93 18.72
C PRO A 3 12.40 -0.79 17.72
N GLY A 4 12.81 0.43 18.09
CA GLY A 4 12.70 1.63 17.25
C GLY A 4 11.39 2.42 17.38
N HIS A 5 10.45 1.96 18.22
CA HIS A 5 9.26 2.75 18.59
C HIS A 5 9.65 4.04 19.33
N ILE A 6 8.96 5.12 19.00
CA ILE A 6 9.09 6.44 19.63
C ILE A 6 7.75 6.75 20.31
N PRO A 7 7.71 6.73 21.67
CA PRO A 7 6.52 7.10 22.41
C PRO A 7 6.09 8.54 22.11
N THR A 8 4.79 8.75 21.89
CA THR A 8 4.22 10.07 21.63
C THR A 8 2.98 10.30 22.48
N SER A 9 2.82 11.50 23.03
CA SER A 9 1.57 11.91 23.65
C SER A 9 0.50 12.15 22.58
N PRO A 10 -0.81 12.14 22.94
CA PRO A 10 -1.87 12.45 21.98
C PRO A 10 -1.68 13.80 21.26
N LEU A 11 -1.18 14.81 21.97
CA LEU A 11 -0.87 16.12 21.39
C LEU A 11 0.31 16.04 20.40
N GLN A 12 1.40 15.37 20.77
CA GLN A 12 2.55 15.18 19.86
C GLN A 12 2.11 14.42 18.60
N LYS A 13 1.28 13.39 18.74
CA LYS A 13 0.75 12.59 17.64
C LYS A 13 -0.14 13.43 16.71
N ALA A 14 -1.01 14.28 17.29
CA ALA A 14 -1.84 15.20 16.51
C ALA A 14 -1.01 16.24 15.74
N LEU A 15 0.02 16.81 16.37
CA LEU A 15 0.94 17.76 15.72
C LEU A 15 1.73 17.11 14.59
N LEU A 16 2.24 15.88 14.81
CA LEU A 16 2.92 15.10 13.77
C LEU A 16 1.98 14.78 12.61
N ALA A 17 0.73 14.39 12.88
CA ALA A 17 -0.28 14.14 11.85
C ALA A 17 -0.53 15.41 11.01
N ALA A 18 -0.81 16.54 11.66
CA ALA A 18 -1.08 17.80 10.98
C ALA A 18 0.12 18.28 10.15
N GLY A 19 1.32 18.30 10.74
CA GLY A 19 2.54 18.72 10.05
C GLY A 19 2.88 17.82 8.86
N SER A 20 2.73 16.51 9.02
CA SER A 20 2.99 15.53 7.95
C SER A 20 1.97 15.62 6.82
N ALA A 21 0.69 15.88 7.13
CA ALA A 21 -0.34 16.11 6.12
C ALA A 21 -0.03 17.35 5.27
N VAL A 22 0.30 18.48 5.92
CA VAL A 22 0.68 19.71 5.20
C VAL A 22 1.90 19.46 4.32
N MET A 23 2.92 18.78 4.84
CA MET A 23 4.16 18.54 4.10
C MET A 23 3.96 17.57 2.93
N ALA A 24 3.15 16.52 3.10
CA ALA A 24 2.81 15.58 2.02
C ALA A 24 2.00 16.24 0.90
N LEU A 25 1.16 17.24 1.21
CA LEU A 25 0.45 18.03 0.20
C LEU A 25 1.38 19.04 -0.51
N TYR A 26 2.36 19.59 0.21
CA TYR A 26 3.34 20.50 -0.34
C TYR A 26 4.32 19.79 -1.28
N ASP A 27 4.87 18.66 -0.84
CA ASP A 27 5.77 17.79 -1.58
C ASP A 27 5.31 16.32 -1.51
N PRO A 28 4.54 15.87 -2.51
CA PRO A 28 4.04 14.49 -2.57
C PRO A 28 5.11 13.40 -2.66
N TYR A 29 6.36 13.75 -3.00
CA TYR A 29 7.48 12.81 -3.06
C TYR A 29 8.18 12.62 -1.70
N ARG A 30 7.74 13.34 -0.65
CA ARG A 30 8.14 13.09 0.74
C ARG A 30 7.41 11.87 1.30
N HIS A 31 7.84 10.69 0.85
CA HIS A 31 7.30 9.40 1.28
C HIS A 31 7.39 9.21 2.81
N ASP A 32 8.38 9.82 3.46
CA ASP A 32 8.53 9.87 4.91
C ASP A 32 7.34 10.58 5.59
N MET A 33 6.84 11.67 5.02
CA MET A 33 5.70 12.42 5.57
C MET A 33 4.39 11.65 5.37
N VAL A 34 4.21 10.98 4.23
CA VAL A 34 3.07 10.08 4.02
C VAL A 34 3.10 8.92 5.02
N ALA A 35 4.29 8.37 5.29
CA ALA A 35 4.50 7.34 6.29
C ALA A 35 4.13 7.82 7.70
N VAL A 36 4.63 8.98 8.14
CA VAL A 36 4.31 9.54 9.47
C VAL A 36 2.83 9.86 9.60
N LEU A 37 2.21 10.45 8.57
CA LEU A 37 0.76 10.69 8.55
C LEU A 37 0.00 9.37 8.74
N GLY A 38 0.46 8.32 8.07
CA GLY A 38 -0.13 7.00 8.16
C GLY A 38 -0.06 6.37 9.55
N GLU A 39 1.07 6.51 10.24
CA GLU A 39 1.25 5.97 11.60
C GLU A 39 0.42 6.75 12.62
N THR A 40 0.45 8.08 12.51
CA THR A 40 -0.17 8.98 13.49
C THR A 40 -1.69 8.99 13.40
N THR A 41 -2.25 8.72 12.22
CA THR A 41 -3.71 8.59 11.99
C THR A 41 -4.19 7.14 11.91
N GLY A 42 -3.27 6.17 11.88
CA GLY A 42 -3.57 4.76 11.66
C GLY A 42 -4.42 4.11 12.76
N CYS A 43 -4.41 4.67 13.98
CA CYS A 43 -5.24 4.16 15.08
C CYS A 43 -6.75 4.10 14.76
N LEU A 44 -7.21 4.89 13.78
CA LEU A 44 -8.60 4.92 13.34
C LEU A 44 -9.00 3.70 12.48
N ALA A 45 -8.03 3.01 11.86
CA ALA A 45 -8.31 1.93 10.89
C ALA A 45 -7.54 0.63 11.17
N LEU A 46 -6.32 0.72 11.72
CA LEU A 46 -5.45 -0.44 11.96
C LEU A 46 -6.09 -1.53 12.84
N PRO A 47 -6.84 -1.23 13.92
CA PRO A 47 -7.52 -2.28 14.69
C PRO A 47 -8.52 -3.08 13.85
N SER A 48 -9.31 -2.40 13.02
CA SER A 48 -10.27 -3.05 12.12
C SER A 48 -9.56 -3.90 11.06
N LEU A 49 -8.46 -3.41 10.50
CA LEU A 49 -7.66 -4.18 9.54
C LEU A 49 -7.03 -5.42 10.17
N ARG A 50 -6.43 -5.28 11.35
CA ARG A 50 -5.92 -6.41 12.14
C ARG A 50 -7.02 -7.43 12.37
N ASP A 51 -8.21 -7.00 12.76
CA ASP A 51 -9.32 -7.91 13.04
C ASP A 51 -9.80 -8.62 11.76
N LYS A 52 -9.87 -7.92 10.62
CA LYS A 52 -10.12 -8.56 9.32
C LYS A 52 -9.07 -9.62 8.98
N MET A 53 -7.80 -9.36 9.30
CA MET A 53 -6.73 -10.34 9.11
C MET A 53 -6.88 -11.54 10.05
N LYS A 54 -7.17 -11.32 11.33
CA LYS A 54 -7.35 -12.38 12.33
C LYS A 54 -8.50 -13.34 11.98
N HIS A 55 -9.57 -12.84 11.37
CA HIS A 55 -10.73 -13.65 10.99
C HIS A 55 -10.59 -14.33 9.62
N HIS A 56 -9.48 -14.12 8.91
CA HIS A 56 -9.20 -14.79 7.64
C HIS A 56 -8.11 -15.86 7.83
N PRO A 57 -8.26 -17.11 7.35
CA PRO A 57 -7.28 -18.16 7.57
C PRO A 57 -5.85 -17.78 7.12
N GLU A 58 -5.72 -17.19 5.93
CA GLU A 58 -4.42 -16.73 5.40
C GLU A 58 -3.94 -15.46 6.13
N GLY A 59 -4.86 -14.56 6.51
CA GLY A 59 -4.53 -13.34 7.26
C GLY A 59 -4.04 -13.63 8.67
N TYR A 60 -4.59 -14.65 9.32
CA TYR A 60 -4.17 -15.11 10.64
C TYR A 60 -2.74 -15.66 10.59
N ARG A 61 -2.44 -16.49 9.59
CA ARG A 61 -1.07 -16.99 9.35
C ARG A 61 -0.08 -15.85 9.12
N ILE A 62 -0.47 -14.83 8.34
CA ILE A 62 0.34 -13.62 8.13
C ILE A 62 0.67 -12.90 9.44
N LEU A 63 -0.31 -12.77 10.34
CA LEU A 63 -0.08 -12.10 11.63
C LEU A 63 0.85 -12.90 12.55
N GLN A 64 0.85 -14.23 12.43
CA GLN A 64 1.73 -15.13 13.19
C GLN A 64 3.14 -15.18 12.60
N GLU A 65 3.27 -15.47 11.31
CA GLU A 65 4.54 -15.68 10.61
C GLU A 65 5.28 -14.36 10.34
N ARG A 66 4.53 -13.25 10.26
CA ARG A 66 5.03 -11.89 10.00
C ARG A 66 6.02 -11.79 8.82
N PRO A 67 5.70 -12.36 7.63
CA PRO A 67 6.59 -12.28 6.47
C PRO A 67 6.87 -10.83 6.07
N ARG A 68 8.04 -10.62 5.44
CA ARG A 68 8.53 -9.30 5.04
C ARG A 68 8.93 -9.29 3.58
N ILE A 69 8.62 -8.19 2.89
CA ILE A 69 9.02 -7.94 1.50
C ILE A 69 10.14 -6.89 1.53
N ARG A 70 11.39 -7.36 1.56
CA ARG A 70 12.61 -6.55 1.63
C ARG A 70 13.73 -7.23 0.84
N LEU A 71 14.77 -6.49 0.48
CA LEU A 71 15.86 -7.07 -0.32
C LEU A 71 16.52 -8.27 0.37
N SER A 72 16.59 -8.27 1.71
CA SER A 72 17.17 -9.38 2.47
C SER A 72 16.30 -10.64 2.54
N THR A 73 15.03 -10.58 2.15
CA THR A 73 14.11 -11.73 2.11
C THR A 73 13.75 -12.18 0.70
N LEU A 74 14.03 -11.34 -0.30
CA LEU A 74 13.73 -11.64 -1.70
C LEU A 74 14.96 -12.11 -2.46
N ASP A 75 14.84 -13.24 -3.15
CA ASP A 75 15.82 -13.65 -4.16
C ASP A 75 15.54 -12.90 -5.47
N MET A 76 16.11 -11.69 -5.60
CA MET A 76 15.90 -10.82 -6.75
C MET A 76 16.39 -11.44 -8.07
N ALA A 77 17.41 -12.30 -8.03
CA ALA A 77 17.91 -12.98 -9.23
C ALA A 77 16.88 -14.00 -9.72
N ARG A 78 16.32 -14.80 -8.80
CA ARG A 78 15.25 -15.76 -9.08
C ARG A 78 13.99 -15.06 -9.59
N LEU A 79 13.54 -14.01 -8.92
CA LEU A 79 12.35 -13.24 -9.34
C LEU A 79 12.51 -12.66 -10.75
N ARG A 80 13.70 -12.14 -11.07
CA ARG A 80 14.02 -11.66 -12.42
C ARG A 80 13.99 -12.79 -13.46
N GLY A 81 14.36 -14.01 -13.08
CA GLY A 81 14.34 -15.19 -13.95
C GLY A 81 12.96 -15.80 -14.20
N LEU A 82 11.91 -15.36 -13.48
CA LEU A 82 10.56 -15.92 -13.64
C LEU A 82 9.94 -15.54 -15.00
N PRO A 83 8.97 -16.35 -15.50
CA PRO A 83 8.29 -16.07 -16.76
C PRO A 83 7.62 -14.68 -16.79
N PRO A 84 7.60 -13.99 -17.94
CA PRO A 84 6.82 -12.76 -18.11
C PRO A 84 5.36 -12.96 -17.70
N GLY A 85 4.77 -11.96 -17.03
CA GLY A 85 3.41 -12.03 -16.51
C GLY A 85 3.25 -12.75 -15.16
N SER A 86 4.30 -13.38 -14.62
CA SER A 86 4.29 -13.84 -13.22
C SER A 86 4.45 -12.67 -12.24
N LEU A 87 3.83 -12.75 -11.06
CA LEU A 87 3.85 -11.68 -10.05
C LEU A 87 5.28 -11.20 -9.74
N GLY A 88 6.20 -12.14 -9.52
CA GLY A 88 7.58 -11.84 -9.18
C GLY A 88 8.33 -11.15 -10.31
N ARG A 89 8.13 -11.58 -11.56
CA ARG A 89 8.77 -10.92 -12.72
C ARG A 89 8.24 -9.51 -12.92
N GLU A 90 6.93 -9.33 -12.83
CA GLU A 90 6.27 -8.05 -13.03
C GLU A 90 6.59 -7.07 -11.89
N TYR A 91 6.68 -7.56 -10.64
CA TYR A 91 7.12 -6.77 -9.49
C TYR A 91 8.56 -6.29 -9.63
N VAL A 92 9.50 -7.16 -10.03
CA VAL A 92 10.89 -6.75 -10.29
C VAL A 92 10.95 -5.70 -11.41
N ARG A 93 10.19 -5.89 -12.49
CA ARG A 93 10.12 -4.90 -13.58
C ARG A 93 9.62 -3.55 -13.06
N PHE A 94 8.57 -3.55 -12.25
CA PHE A 94 8.05 -2.33 -11.62
C PHE A 94 9.13 -1.62 -10.77
N LEU A 95 9.87 -2.35 -9.94
CA LEU A 95 10.93 -1.77 -9.11
C LEU A 95 12.04 -1.15 -9.97
N GLU A 96 12.48 -1.84 -11.02
CA GLU A 96 13.54 -1.41 -11.93
C GLU A 96 13.13 -0.18 -12.75
N ASP A 97 11.92 -0.20 -13.35
CA ASP A 97 11.40 0.89 -14.18
C ASP A 97 11.22 2.19 -13.39
N ASN A 98 10.78 2.08 -12.14
CA ASN A 98 10.52 3.23 -11.27
C ASN A 98 11.70 3.59 -10.37
N LYS A 99 12.81 2.83 -10.43
CA LYS A 99 14.02 3.03 -9.61
C LYS A 99 13.73 3.08 -8.11
N VAL A 100 12.81 2.24 -7.66
CA VAL A 100 12.41 2.12 -6.25
C VAL A 100 12.95 0.82 -5.65
N SER A 101 13.13 0.80 -4.33
CA SER A 101 13.59 -0.38 -3.59
C SER A 101 12.53 -0.79 -2.56
N PRO A 102 12.30 -2.11 -2.36
CA PRO A 102 11.46 -2.60 -1.26
C PRO A 102 11.92 -2.06 0.11
N ASP A 103 13.22 -1.82 0.28
CA ASP A 103 13.80 -1.33 1.54
C ASP A 103 13.48 0.15 1.82
N SER A 104 12.92 0.89 0.85
CA SER A 104 12.44 2.25 1.06
C SER A 104 11.24 2.32 2.03
N ARG A 105 10.60 1.18 2.30
CA ARG A 105 9.44 1.05 3.20
C ARG A 105 9.90 0.98 4.66
N MET A 106 10.30 2.13 5.20
CA MET A 106 10.83 2.27 6.55
C MET A 106 9.91 1.69 7.64
N PRO A 107 10.46 1.04 8.67
CA PRO A 107 9.70 0.56 9.83
C PRO A 107 8.88 1.67 10.50
N PRO A 108 7.68 1.37 11.03
CA PRO A 108 6.91 2.34 11.79
C PRO A 108 7.63 2.73 13.07
N LYS A 109 7.33 3.93 13.58
CA LYS A 109 7.90 4.49 14.81
C LYS A 109 6.84 4.96 15.79
N PHE A 110 5.69 5.41 15.31
CA PHE A 110 4.68 6.14 16.10
C PHE A 110 3.38 5.34 16.35
N VAL A 111 3.38 4.04 16.02
CA VAL A 111 2.29 3.11 16.36
C VAL A 111 2.65 2.39 17.65
N ASP A 112 1.81 2.47 18.67
CA ASP A 112 2.14 2.00 20.04
C ASP A 112 1.95 0.50 20.24
N ASP A 113 1.07 -0.14 19.48
CA ASP A 113 0.87 -1.59 19.52
C ASP A 113 1.75 -2.29 18.49
N GLU A 114 2.46 -3.34 18.89
CA GLU A 114 3.40 -4.06 18.03
C GLU A 114 2.71 -4.81 16.88
N GLU A 115 1.55 -5.41 17.12
CA GLU A 115 0.81 -6.11 16.08
C GLU A 115 0.24 -5.11 15.08
N LEU A 116 -0.29 -3.96 15.54
CA LEU A 116 -0.73 -2.87 14.65
C LEU A 116 0.43 -2.25 13.87
N ALA A 117 1.62 -2.15 14.49
CA ALA A 117 2.83 -1.72 13.82
C ALA A 117 3.21 -2.69 12.69
N TYR A 118 3.06 -3.99 12.91
CA TYR A 118 3.22 -4.97 11.84
C TYR A 118 2.16 -4.79 10.73
N VAL A 119 0.89 -4.56 11.07
CA VAL A 119 -0.19 -4.35 10.07
C VAL A 119 0.10 -3.13 9.17
N ILE A 120 0.48 -1.99 9.74
CA ILE A 120 0.81 -0.80 8.92
C ILE A 120 2.08 -1.04 8.08
N GLN A 121 3.04 -1.80 8.62
CA GLN A 121 4.25 -2.12 7.88
C GLN A 121 3.97 -3.06 6.71
N ARG A 122 3.11 -4.07 6.89
CA ARG A 122 2.67 -4.92 5.79
C ARG A 122 1.98 -4.09 4.71
N TYR A 123 1.09 -3.18 5.08
CA TYR A 123 0.47 -2.24 4.14
C TYR A 123 1.52 -1.48 3.30
N ARG A 124 2.57 -0.95 3.94
CA ARG A 124 3.67 -0.25 3.23
C ARG A 124 4.40 -1.15 2.25
N GLU A 125 4.65 -2.40 2.64
CA GLU A 125 5.42 -3.36 1.84
C GLU A 125 4.62 -3.88 0.64
N VAL A 126 3.31 -4.03 0.77
CA VAL A 126 2.46 -4.48 -0.35
C VAL A 126 2.03 -3.34 -1.28
N HIS A 127 2.25 -2.08 -0.91
CA HIS A 127 1.87 -0.92 -1.74
C HIS A 127 2.49 -0.99 -3.16
N ASP A 128 3.77 -1.33 -3.28
CA ASP A 128 4.42 -1.47 -4.59
C ASP A 128 3.86 -2.65 -5.41
N LEU A 129 3.39 -3.71 -4.73
CA LEU A 129 2.65 -4.79 -5.37
C LEU A 129 1.28 -4.32 -5.87
N MET A 130 0.65 -3.35 -5.21
CA MET A 130 -0.63 -2.79 -5.69
C MET A 130 -0.44 -2.05 -7.00
N HIS A 131 0.66 -1.32 -7.20
CA HIS A 131 0.97 -0.76 -8.51
C HIS A 131 1.08 -1.84 -9.60
N THR A 132 1.74 -2.96 -9.28
CA THR A 132 1.88 -4.11 -10.19
C THR A 132 0.53 -4.75 -10.50
N LEU A 133 -0.27 -5.03 -9.48
CA LEU A 133 -1.59 -5.66 -9.62
C LEU A 133 -2.63 -4.73 -10.24
N LEU A 134 -2.54 -3.42 -10.07
CA LEU A 134 -3.48 -2.47 -10.67
C LEU A 134 -3.01 -1.98 -12.04
N GLY A 135 -1.78 -2.33 -12.47
CA GLY A 135 -1.21 -1.85 -13.72
C GLY A 135 -0.95 -0.32 -13.72
N MET A 136 -0.75 0.28 -12.54
CA MET A 136 -0.65 1.72 -12.38
C MET A 136 0.82 2.16 -12.20
N PRO A 137 1.30 3.14 -12.99
CA PRO A 137 2.65 3.69 -12.82
C PRO A 137 2.75 4.56 -11.55
N THR A 138 3.96 4.95 -11.15
CA THR A 138 4.20 5.85 -10.00
C THR A 138 4.13 7.34 -10.35
N ASN A 139 3.54 7.69 -11.50
CA ASN A 139 3.23 9.08 -11.79
C ASN A 139 2.04 9.55 -10.95
N MET A 140 1.85 10.87 -10.81
CA MET A 140 0.77 11.44 -9.98
C MET A 140 -0.63 10.86 -10.26
N LEU A 141 -0.92 10.53 -11.53
CA LEU A 141 -2.21 9.95 -11.88
C LEU A 141 -2.34 8.52 -11.34
N GLY A 142 -1.34 7.67 -11.57
CA GLY A 142 -1.33 6.29 -11.09
C GLY A 142 -1.31 6.20 -9.56
N GLU A 143 -0.52 7.04 -8.89
CA GLU A 143 -0.52 7.15 -7.43
C GLU A 143 -1.90 7.45 -6.86
N VAL A 144 -2.62 8.42 -7.44
CA VAL A 144 -3.99 8.74 -7.01
C VAL A 144 -4.93 7.54 -7.19
N VAL A 145 -4.83 6.81 -8.31
CA VAL A 145 -5.66 5.62 -8.56
C VAL A 145 -5.39 4.54 -7.52
N VAL A 146 -4.12 4.26 -7.23
CA VAL A 146 -3.73 3.32 -6.16
C VAL A 146 -4.25 3.80 -4.81
N LYS A 147 -4.17 5.11 -4.50
CA LYS A 147 -4.70 5.66 -3.24
C LYS A 147 -6.21 5.51 -3.12
N TRP A 148 -6.98 5.63 -4.20
CA TRP A 148 -8.43 5.34 -4.18
C TRP A 148 -8.71 3.88 -3.86
N PHE A 149 -8.02 2.96 -4.54
CA PHE A 149 -8.13 1.52 -4.25
C PHE A 149 -7.76 1.20 -2.79
N GLU A 150 -6.62 1.73 -2.32
CA GLU A 150 -6.15 1.54 -0.94
C GLU A 150 -7.09 2.19 0.08
N ALA A 151 -7.69 3.34 -0.23
CA ALA A 151 -8.66 4.00 0.65
C ALA A 151 -9.88 3.10 0.89
N VAL A 152 -10.40 2.46 -0.16
CA VAL A 152 -11.50 1.50 -0.05
C VAL A 152 -11.08 0.25 0.73
N GLN A 153 -9.92 -0.33 0.40
CA GLN A 153 -9.43 -1.56 1.02
C GLN A 153 -9.08 -1.41 2.51
N THR A 154 -8.44 -0.29 2.85
CA THR A 154 -7.80 -0.10 4.16
C THR A 154 -8.57 0.82 5.09
N GLY A 155 -9.31 1.81 4.55
CA GLY A 155 -9.90 2.89 5.34
C GLY A 155 -8.87 3.78 6.04
N LEU A 156 -7.57 3.65 5.71
CA LEU A 156 -6.52 4.44 6.35
C LEU A 156 -6.69 5.92 5.97
N PRO A 157 -6.68 6.85 6.95
CA PRO A 157 -6.90 8.27 6.66
C PRO A 157 -5.89 8.84 5.66
N MET A 158 -4.63 8.38 5.68
CA MET A 158 -3.63 8.86 4.71
C MET A 158 -3.98 8.47 3.26
N CYS A 159 -4.59 7.30 3.04
CA CYS A 159 -5.05 6.87 1.72
C CYS A 159 -6.20 7.74 1.25
N VAL A 160 -7.19 7.98 2.14
CA VAL A 160 -8.35 8.83 1.84
C VAL A 160 -7.92 10.25 1.50
N LEU A 161 -7.02 10.83 2.30
CA LEU A 161 -6.50 12.17 2.05
C LEU A 161 -5.68 12.23 0.76
N GLY A 162 -4.83 11.24 0.50
CA GLY A 162 -4.05 11.13 -0.74
C GLY A 162 -4.94 11.00 -1.98
N ALA A 163 -6.00 10.21 -1.89
CA ALA A 163 -6.97 10.01 -2.96
C ALA A 163 -7.78 11.28 -3.26
N ALA A 164 -8.20 12.01 -2.22
CA ALA A 164 -9.02 13.20 -2.33
C ALA A 164 -8.21 14.45 -2.77
N PHE A 165 -7.01 14.62 -2.23
CA PHE A 165 -6.22 15.85 -2.40
C PHE A 165 -4.98 15.69 -3.31
N GLY A 166 -4.53 14.47 -3.59
CA GLY A 166 -3.48 14.20 -4.59
C GLY A 166 -3.79 14.79 -5.99
N PRO A 167 -5.05 14.78 -6.48
CA PRO A 167 -5.40 15.32 -7.79
C PRO A 167 -5.29 16.84 -7.93
N VAL A 168 -5.07 17.61 -6.86
CA VAL A 168 -5.16 19.09 -6.87
C VAL A 168 -4.22 19.74 -7.89
N ARG A 169 -3.11 19.09 -8.23
CA ARG A 169 -2.12 19.58 -9.22
C ARG A 169 -2.26 18.97 -10.62
N LEU A 170 -3.31 18.19 -10.88
CA LEU A 170 -3.52 17.56 -12.19
C LEU A 170 -4.17 18.53 -13.19
N SER A 171 -3.84 18.35 -14.47
CA SER A 171 -4.51 19.09 -15.54
C SER A 171 -5.97 18.67 -15.70
N THR A 172 -6.82 19.54 -16.24
CA THR A 172 -8.25 19.29 -16.47
C THR A 172 -8.51 18.00 -17.25
N ARG A 173 -7.71 17.72 -18.29
CA ARG A 173 -7.81 16.48 -19.07
C ARG A 173 -7.51 15.23 -18.22
N LYS A 174 -6.48 15.26 -17.39
CA LYS A 174 -6.14 14.15 -16.49
C LYS A 174 -7.22 13.96 -15.42
N LEU A 175 -7.75 15.06 -14.87
CA LEU A 175 -8.87 15.02 -13.93
C LEU A 175 -10.13 14.41 -14.54
N GLN A 176 -10.43 14.71 -15.80
CA GLN A 176 -11.57 14.12 -16.49
C GLN A 176 -11.42 12.60 -16.63
N VAL A 177 -10.29 12.11 -17.13
CA VAL A 177 -10.01 10.66 -17.24
C VAL A 177 -10.04 9.99 -15.86
N LEU A 178 -9.44 10.63 -14.86
CA LEU A 178 -9.46 10.16 -13.49
C LEU A 178 -10.90 10.00 -12.97
N ALA A 179 -11.73 11.03 -13.10
CA ALA A 179 -13.08 11.04 -12.55
C ALA A 179 -14.06 10.12 -13.30
N THR A 180 -13.93 9.95 -14.62
CA THR A 180 -14.90 9.20 -15.43
C THR A 180 -14.53 7.74 -15.65
N GLN A 181 -13.23 7.38 -15.57
CA GLN A 181 -12.76 6.03 -15.88
C GLN A 181 -12.02 5.40 -14.70
N LEU A 182 -10.94 6.03 -14.24
CA LEU A 182 -10.00 5.39 -13.34
C LEU A 182 -10.49 5.29 -11.88
N VAL A 183 -11.12 6.34 -11.35
CA VAL A 183 -11.65 6.34 -9.97
C VAL A 183 -12.82 5.38 -9.81
N PRO A 184 -13.84 5.38 -10.70
CA PRO A 184 -14.90 4.37 -10.65
C PRO A 184 -14.35 2.95 -10.69
N TRP A 185 -13.39 2.68 -11.59
CA TRP A 185 -12.73 1.38 -11.69
C TRP A 185 -11.95 1.00 -10.43
N ALA A 186 -11.18 1.92 -9.85
CA ALA A 186 -10.39 1.67 -8.64
C ALA A 186 -11.28 1.41 -7.43
N ILE A 187 -12.38 2.15 -7.30
CA ILE A 187 -13.38 1.94 -6.25
C ILE A 187 -14.04 0.58 -6.44
N GLN A 188 -14.48 0.25 -7.65
CA GLN A 188 -15.13 -1.03 -7.92
C GLN A 188 -14.19 -2.22 -7.67
N SER A 189 -12.94 -2.12 -8.12
CA SER A 189 -11.90 -3.10 -7.82
C SER A 189 -11.63 -3.21 -6.33
N GLY A 190 -11.57 -2.08 -5.62
CA GLY A 190 -11.36 -2.04 -4.17
C GLY A 190 -12.53 -2.64 -3.38
N LEU A 191 -13.77 -2.51 -3.86
CA LEU A 191 -14.95 -3.10 -3.21
C LEU A 191 -15.08 -4.60 -3.48
N ASN A 192 -14.71 -5.04 -4.69
CA ASN A 192 -14.76 -6.44 -5.09
C ASN A 192 -13.60 -7.26 -4.51
N ALA A 193 -12.45 -6.63 -4.30
CA ALA A 193 -11.25 -7.35 -3.94
C ALA A 193 -11.29 -7.87 -2.49
N SER A 194 -10.78 -9.09 -2.30
CA SER A 194 -10.38 -9.60 -1.00
C SER A 194 -9.39 -8.65 -0.32
N CYS A 195 -9.40 -8.62 1.01
CA CYS A 195 -8.50 -7.72 1.75
C CYS A 195 -7.04 -7.95 1.34
N ILE A 196 -6.41 -6.94 0.76
CA ILE A 196 -5.06 -7.06 0.20
C ILE A 196 -3.98 -7.44 1.22
N LEU A 197 -4.25 -7.24 2.51
CA LEU A 197 -3.35 -7.64 3.60
C LEU A 197 -3.44 -9.14 3.92
N ASN A 198 -4.49 -9.82 3.47
CA ASN A 198 -4.73 -11.24 3.71
C ASN A 198 -4.07 -12.16 2.68
N VAL A 199 -3.51 -11.63 1.61
CA VAL A 199 -2.89 -12.41 0.52
C VAL A 199 -1.42 -12.69 0.87
N TYR A 200 -0.99 -13.95 0.78
CA TYR A 200 0.39 -14.37 1.06
C TYR A 200 1.31 -14.26 -0.17
N TYR A 201 1.54 -13.02 -0.62
CA TYR A 201 2.33 -12.72 -1.83
C TYR A 201 3.70 -13.39 -1.86
N GLU A 202 4.33 -13.53 -0.69
CA GLU A 202 5.64 -14.11 -0.49
C GLU A 202 5.73 -15.57 -0.95
N GLN A 203 4.58 -16.27 -1.08
CA GLN A 203 4.46 -17.64 -1.60
C GLN A 203 3.89 -17.72 -3.03
N ARG A 204 3.65 -16.59 -3.69
CA ARG A 204 2.90 -16.52 -4.95
C ARG A 204 3.66 -15.85 -6.09
N TRP A 205 4.99 -15.78 -6.01
CA TRP A 205 5.82 -15.08 -7.01
C TRP A 205 5.69 -15.66 -8.42
N GLU A 206 5.50 -16.96 -8.54
CA GLU A 206 5.34 -17.67 -9.82
C GLU A 206 3.92 -17.55 -10.39
N GLN A 207 2.94 -17.13 -9.57
CA GLN A 207 1.55 -17.04 -9.99
C GLN A 207 1.39 -15.96 -11.07
N PRO A 208 0.67 -16.23 -12.17
CA PRO A 208 0.36 -15.21 -13.16
C PRO A 208 -0.42 -14.04 -12.54
N VAL A 209 -0.06 -12.80 -12.88
CA VAL A 209 -0.71 -11.59 -12.37
C VAL A 209 -2.21 -11.59 -12.65
N GLU A 210 -2.64 -11.99 -13.85
CA GLU A 210 -4.08 -12.05 -14.19
C GLU A 210 -4.83 -13.07 -13.34
N SER A 211 -4.24 -14.26 -13.13
CA SER A 211 -4.82 -15.28 -12.27
C SER A 211 -4.95 -14.78 -10.82
N LEU A 212 -3.92 -14.08 -10.31
CA LEU A 212 -3.99 -13.52 -8.97
C LEU A 212 -5.04 -12.40 -8.87
N ARG A 213 -5.17 -11.53 -9.87
CA ARG A 213 -6.22 -10.50 -9.92
C ARG A 213 -7.61 -11.12 -9.86
N GLU A 214 -7.87 -12.13 -10.69
CA GLU A 214 -9.14 -12.87 -10.71
C GLU A 214 -9.43 -13.51 -9.35
N GLU A 215 -8.44 -14.20 -8.77
CA GLU A 215 -8.57 -14.87 -7.46
C GLU A 215 -8.94 -13.88 -6.36
N ILE A 216 -8.26 -12.72 -6.31
CA ILE A 216 -8.47 -11.73 -5.25
C ILE A 216 -9.54 -10.70 -5.60
N GLY A 217 -10.18 -10.76 -6.76
CA GLY A 217 -11.29 -9.87 -7.13
C GLY A 217 -10.88 -8.46 -7.63
N ILE A 218 -9.65 -8.28 -8.09
CA ILE A 218 -9.22 -7.04 -8.77
C ILE A 218 -9.68 -7.12 -10.23
N LEU A 219 -10.37 -6.08 -10.71
CA LEU A 219 -10.82 -6.03 -12.09
C LEU A 219 -9.63 -5.80 -13.04
N PRO A 220 -9.71 -6.27 -14.31
CA PRO A 220 -8.69 -5.95 -15.30
C PRO A 220 -8.49 -4.43 -15.43
N PRO A 221 -7.24 -3.93 -15.45
CA PRO A 221 -6.97 -2.50 -15.63
C PRO A 221 -7.57 -1.95 -16.94
N PRO A 222 -8.10 -0.72 -16.94
CA PRO A 222 -8.75 -0.10 -18.10
C PRO A 222 -7.76 0.43 -19.16
#